data_AF-A0A0C9ZCU4-F1
#
_entry.id   AF-A0A0C9ZCU4-F1
#
_cell.length_a   1.000
_cell.length_b   1.000
_cell.length_c   1.000
_cell.angle_alpha   90.00
_cell.angle_beta   90.00
_cell.angle_gamma   90.00
#
_symmetry.space_group_name_H-M   'P 1'
#
loop_
_entity.id
_entity.type
_entity.pdbx_description
1 polymer ?
#
loop_
_entity_poly.entity_id
_entity_poly.type
_entity_poly.pdbx_seq_one_letter_code
_entity_poly.pdbx_strand_id
1 'polypeptide(L)'
;MVKADDTLRNLTAEEQQEYIDKLNEHCTLHNMSVHATNTAVARDVQSTLDSIFKTLDALAIQTRIYVCLFASHGHMEADEITRKLEQWACMAGRSIDEHKTVQIMQYVCTYLLNSGLRTIVKRCDIRINYTNFGTAIKEKLGIDLKSWPEGISFQSPTSINDHNTLLKLCNALKNNSCHWFCMTPHK
;
A
#
# COMPACT_ATOMS: atom_id res chain seq x y z
N MET A 1 -24.91 -32.50 34.72
CA MET A 1 -25.90 -33.01 35.70
C MET A 1 -25.76 -32.20 36.97
N VAL A 2 -26.56 -31.14 37.13
CA VAL A 2 -26.70 -30.47 38.44
C VAL A 2 -27.43 -31.46 39.33
N LYS A 3 -26.77 -31.94 40.39
CA LYS A 3 -27.41 -32.80 41.40
C LYS A 3 -28.60 -32.00 41.95
N ALA A 4 -29.76 -32.62 41.98
CA ALA A 4 -30.98 -32.02 42.51
C ALA A 4 -30.76 -31.65 43.98
N ASP A 5 -30.47 -30.38 44.22
CA ASP A 5 -30.34 -29.81 45.55
C ASP A 5 -31.76 -29.69 46.12
N ASP A 6 -32.06 -30.44 47.19
CA ASP A 6 -33.42 -30.50 47.77
C ASP A 6 -33.89 -29.13 48.31
N THR A 7 -32.96 -28.18 48.47
CA THR A 7 -33.20 -26.76 48.78
C THR A 7 -33.85 -25.97 47.64
N LEU A 8 -33.70 -26.39 46.39
CA LEU A 8 -34.29 -25.70 45.23
C LEU A 8 -35.75 -26.12 44.95
N ARG A 9 -36.27 -27.14 45.64
CA ARG A 9 -37.63 -27.68 45.43
C ARG A 9 -38.74 -26.92 46.15
N ASN A 10 -38.40 -26.20 47.22
CA ASN A 10 -39.36 -25.47 48.07
C ASN A 10 -39.10 -23.95 48.03
N LEU A 11 -38.67 -23.42 46.89
CA LEU A 11 -38.44 -21.99 46.74
C LEU A 11 -39.77 -21.24 46.66
N THR A 12 -39.87 -20.14 47.39
CA THR A 12 -40.94 -19.17 47.19
C THR A 12 -40.77 -18.45 45.85
N ALA A 13 -41.85 -17.89 45.29
CA ALA A 13 -41.81 -17.22 44.00
C ALA A 13 -40.81 -16.04 43.97
N GLU A 14 -40.60 -15.40 45.13
CA GLU A 14 -39.64 -14.29 45.30
C GLU A 14 -38.19 -14.78 45.22
N GLU A 15 -37.85 -15.88 45.90
CA GLU A 15 -36.51 -16.48 45.84
C GLU A 15 -36.20 -17.01 44.45
N GLN A 16 -37.19 -17.63 43.78
CA GLN A 16 -37.04 -18.07 42.40
C GLN A 16 -36.74 -16.91 41.46
N GLN A 17 -37.42 -15.76 41.63
CA GLN A 17 -37.16 -14.57 40.83
C GLN A 17 -35.76 -14.00 41.11
N GLU A 18 -35.33 -13.97 42.37
CA GLU A 18 -33.98 -13.53 42.75
C GLU A 18 -32.89 -14.40 42.09
N TYR A 19 -33.09 -15.71 42.02
CA TYR A 19 -32.15 -16.61 41.33
C TYR A 19 -32.12 -16.37 39.81
N ILE A 20 -33.27 -16.11 39.20
CA ILE A 20 -33.35 -15.76 37.77
C ILE A 20 -32.60 -14.44 37.52
N ASP A 21 -32.78 -13.45 38.38
CA ASP A 21 -32.14 -12.15 38.25
C ASP A 21 -30.61 -12.26 38.40
N LYS A 22 -30.12 -13.01 39.39
CA LYS A 22 -28.68 -13.32 39.54
C LYS A 22 -28.11 -14.09 38.35
N LEU A 23 -28.86 -15.04 37.80
CA LEU A 23 -28.44 -15.80 36.62
C LEU A 23 -28.35 -14.90 35.38
N ASN A 24 -29.32 -13.99 35.21
CA ASN A 24 -29.32 -13.02 34.12
C ASN A 24 -28.14 -12.06 34.25
N GLU A 25 -27.87 -11.54 35.45
CA GLU A 25 -26.71 -10.68 35.72
C GLU A 25 -25.38 -11.39 35.43
N HIS A 26 -25.24 -12.65 35.84
CA HIS A 26 -24.06 -13.44 35.52
C HIS A 26 -23.92 -13.67 34.00
N CYS A 27 -25.01 -13.96 33.30
CA CYS A 27 -25.01 -14.15 31.85
C CYS A 27 -24.63 -12.86 31.10
N THR A 28 -25.12 -11.69 31.53
CA THR A 28 -24.78 -10.41 30.90
C THR A 28 -23.31 -10.06 31.12
N LEU A 29 -22.81 -10.22 32.34
CA LEU A 29 -21.39 -10.01 32.67
C LEU A 29 -20.47 -10.95 31.89
N HIS A 30 -20.80 -12.23 31.82
CA HIS A 30 -20.03 -13.21 31.05
C HIS A 30 -20.00 -12.86 29.56
N ASN A 31 -21.15 -12.54 28.96
CA ASN A 31 -21.21 -12.15 27.55
C ASN A 31 -20.38 -10.89 27.27
N MET A 32 -20.48 -9.87 28.12
CA MET A 32 -19.65 -8.66 28.02
C MET A 32 -18.16 -8.98 28.10
N SER A 33 -17.75 -9.86 29.02
CA SER A 33 -16.36 -10.29 29.16
C SER A 33 -15.85 -11.05 27.93
N VAL A 34 -16.65 -11.96 27.37
CA VAL A 34 -16.31 -12.68 26.13
C VAL A 34 -16.15 -11.72 24.95
N HIS A 35 -17.07 -10.76 24.79
CA HIS A 35 -16.96 -9.74 23.74
C HIS A 35 -15.73 -8.86 23.91
N ALA A 36 -15.41 -8.44 25.14
CA ALA A 36 -14.19 -7.67 25.42
C ALA A 36 -12.92 -8.47 25.07
N THR A 37 -12.89 -9.75 25.44
CA THR A 37 -11.75 -10.65 25.16
C THR A 37 -11.59 -10.89 23.65
N ASN A 38 -12.68 -11.20 22.94
CA ASN A 38 -12.65 -11.37 21.48
C ASN A 38 -12.21 -10.08 20.78
N THR A 39 -12.62 -8.92 21.28
CA THR A 39 -12.18 -7.62 20.75
C THR A 39 -10.68 -7.40 21.00
N ALA A 40 -10.17 -7.76 22.18
CA ALA A 40 -8.75 -7.67 22.49
C ALA A 40 -7.92 -8.59 21.58
N VAL A 41 -8.33 -9.86 21.43
CA VAL A 41 -7.69 -10.83 20.54
C VAL A 41 -7.69 -10.33 19.09
N ALA A 42 -8.81 -9.80 18.60
CA ALA A 42 -8.89 -9.25 17.25
C ALA A 42 -7.95 -8.05 17.06
N ARG A 43 -7.82 -7.17 18.06
CA ARG A 43 -6.87 -6.05 18.04
C ARG A 43 -5.42 -6.51 18.06
N ASP A 44 -5.09 -7.54 18.83
CA ASP A 44 -3.74 -8.09 18.87
C ASP A 44 -3.35 -8.71 17.53
N VAL A 45 -4.26 -9.46 16.91
CA VAL A 45 -4.09 -9.98 15.55
C VAL A 45 -3.88 -8.83 14.56
N GLN A 46 -4.72 -7.79 14.61
CA GLN A 46 -4.59 -6.64 13.72
C GLN A 46 -3.24 -5.92 13.90
N SER A 47 -2.85 -5.64 15.15
CA SER A 47 -1.57 -4.98 15.45
C SER A 47 -0.37 -5.80 14.98
N THR A 48 -0.46 -7.13 15.10
CA THR A 48 0.58 -8.05 14.63
C THR A 48 0.66 -8.05 13.10
N LEU A 49 -0.49 -8.13 12.42
CA LEU A 49 -0.56 -8.04 10.96
C LEU A 49 0.00 -6.70 10.46
N ASP A 50 -0.35 -5.58 11.09
CA ASP A 50 0.18 -4.26 10.73
C ASP A 50 1.71 -4.20 10.85
N SER A 51 2.28 -4.82 11.89
CA SER A 51 3.74 -4.92 12.06
C SER A 51 4.40 -5.78 10.97
N ILE A 52 3.75 -6.89 10.59
CA ILE A 52 4.22 -7.75 9.50
C ILE A 52 4.19 -6.99 8.18
N PHE A 53 3.09 -6.31 7.85
CA PHE A 53 2.99 -5.51 6.63
C PHE A 53 4.07 -4.44 6.53
N LYS A 54 4.35 -3.70 7.61
CA LYS A 54 5.46 -2.73 7.65
C LYS A 54 6.81 -3.37 7.33
N THR A 55 7.04 -4.59 7.82
CA THR A 55 8.28 -5.33 7.56
C THR A 55 8.37 -5.76 6.10
N LEU A 56 7.26 -6.24 5.53
CA LEU A 56 7.17 -6.62 4.12
C LEU A 56 7.36 -5.41 3.20
N ASP A 57 6.79 -4.26 3.53
CA ASP A 57 6.98 -3.01 2.77
C ASP A 57 8.45 -2.57 2.78
N ALA A 58 9.10 -2.60 3.95
CA ALA A 58 10.52 -2.27 4.07
C ALA A 58 11.39 -3.23 3.24
N LEU A 59 11.06 -4.52 3.24
CA LEU A 59 11.75 -5.54 2.45
C LEU A 59 11.56 -5.30 0.94
N ALA A 60 10.34 -4.98 0.52
CA ALA A 60 10.01 -4.68 -0.87
C ALA A 60 10.80 -3.47 -1.39
N ILE A 61 10.97 -2.43 -0.57
CA ILE A 61 11.76 -1.25 -0.92
C ILE A 61 13.24 -1.61 -1.18
N GLN A 62 13.82 -2.49 -0.37
CA GLN A 62 15.25 -2.83 -0.45
C GLN A 62 15.57 -3.89 -1.50
N THR A 63 14.71 -4.90 -1.65
CA THR A 63 15.00 -6.11 -2.44
C THR A 63 14.16 -6.23 -3.69
N ARG A 64 13.10 -5.41 -3.84
CA ARG A 64 12.07 -5.52 -4.89
C ARG A 64 11.29 -6.83 -4.87
N ILE A 65 11.33 -7.56 -3.76
CA ILE A 65 10.50 -8.74 -3.54
C ILE A 65 9.15 -8.27 -2.98
N TYR A 66 8.08 -8.55 -3.71
CA TYR A 66 6.71 -8.29 -3.27
C TYR A 66 6.13 -9.59 -2.70
N VAL A 67 5.66 -9.54 -1.45
CA VAL A 67 5.08 -10.68 -0.75
C VAL A 67 3.60 -10.39 -0.50
N CYS A 68 2.76 -11.39 -0.75
CA CYS A 68 1.33 -11.34 -0.43
C CYS A 68 1.05 -12.24 0.78
N LEU A 69 0.36 -11.71 1.79
CA LEU A 69 -0.01 -12.44 3.01
C LEU A 69 -1.52 -12.41 3.20
N PHE A 70 -2.11 -13.60 3.40
CA PHE A 70 -3.51 -13.75 3.77
C PHE A 70 -3.59 -14.37 5.15
N ALA A 71 -4.34 -13.71 6.03
CA ALA A 71 -4.66 -14.22 7.35
C ALA A 71 -6.17 -14.36 7.47
N SER A 72 -6.62 -15.52 7.94
CA SER A 72 -8.03 -15.79 8.20
C SER A 72 -8.21 -16.49 9.52
N HIS A 73 -9.36 -16.25 10.15
CA HIS A 73 -9.74 -16.90 11.38
C HIS A 73 -10.56 -18.16 11.05
N GLY A 74 -9.98 -19.35 11.26
CA GLY A 74 -10.65 -20.63 11.07
C GLY A 74 -10.30 -21.34 9.76
N HIS A 75 -11.07 -22.39 9.44
CA HIS A 75 -10.85 -23.21 8.25
C HIS A 75 -11.51 -22.54 7.02
N MET A 76 -10.69 -22.00 6.12
CA MET A 76 -11.18 -21.51 4.82
C MET A 76 -11.12 -22.62 3.77
N GLU A 77 -12.17 -22.72 2.97
CA GLU A 77 -12.16 -23.55 1.77
C GLU A 77 -11.28 -22.91 0.68
N ALA A 78 -10.64 -23.74 -0.15
CA ALA A 78 -9.73 -23.29 -1.20
C ALA A 78 -10.40 -22.32 -2.20
N ASP A 79 -11.68 -22.53 -2.45
CA ASP A 79 -12.49 -21.71 -3.36
C ASP A 79 -12.67 -20.29 -2.79
N GLU A 80 -12.81 -20.17 -1.47
CA GLU A 80 -12.93 -18.87 -0.82
C GLU A 80 -11.60 -18.12 -0.82
N ILE A 81 -10.49 -18.82 -0.62
CA ILE A 81 -9.13 -18.25 -0.75
C ILE A 81 -8.93 -17.72 -2.17
N THR A 82 -9.32 -18.51 -3.18
CA THR A 82 -9.20 -18.14 -4.61
C THR A 82 -10.03 -16.90 -4.92
N ARG A 83 -11.30 -16.85 -4.48
CA ARG A 83 -12.17 -15.69 -4.66
C ARG A 83 -11.60 -14.43 -3.99
N LYS A 84 -11.04 -14.57 -2.79
CA LYS A 84 -10.40 -13.46 -2.05
C LYS A 84 -9.13 -12.98 -2.75
N LEU A 85 -8.34 -13.89 -3.32
CA LEU A 85 -7.18 -13.58 -4.15
C LEU A 85 -7.57 -12.82 -5.42
N GLU A 86 -8.60 -13.26 -6.13
CA GLU A 86 -9.12 -12.56 -7.32
C GLU A 86 -9.64 -11.17 -6.95
N GLN A 87 -10.43 -11.06 -5.88
CA GLN A 87 -10.92 -9.79 -5.38
C GLN A 87 -9.75 -8.86 -5.02
N TRP A 88 -8.73 -9.37 -4.33
CA TRP A 88 -7.52 -8.61 -4.03
C TRP A 88 -6.79 -8.21 -5.30
N ALA A 89 -6.56 -9.09 -6.27
CA ALA A 89 -5.87 -8.75 -7.52
C ALA A 89 -6.61 -7.64 -8.30
N CYS A 90 -7.94 -7.69 -8.33
CA CYS A 90 -8.78 -6.65 -8.94
C CYS A 90 -8.74 -5.31 -8.18
N MET A 91 -8.51 -5.33 -6.86
CA MET A 91 -8.36 -4.14 -6.02
C MET A 91 -6.91 -3.61 -5.98
N ALA A 92 -5.92 -4.50 -5.96
CA ALA A 92 -4.49 -4.21 -5.87
C ALA A 92 -3.95 -3.69 -7.21
N GLY A 93 -4.54 -4.10 -8.34
CA GLY A 93 -4.33 -3.43 -9.63
C GLY A 93 -4.69 -1.93 -9.58
N ARG A 94 -5.51 -1.52 -8.60
CA ARG A 94 -5.80 -0.10 -8.30
C ARG A 94 -4.88 0.47 -7.22
N SER A 95 -4.61 -0.26 -6.13
CA SER A 95 -3.88 0.30 -4.95
C SER A 95 -2.34 0.19 -4.98
N ILE A 96 -1.75 -0.75 -5.74
CA ILE A 96 -0.27 -0.82 -5.87
C ILE A 96 0.26 0.42 -6.60
N ASP A 97 -0.55 1.00 -7.48
CA ASP A 97 -0.19 2.24 -8.17
C ASP A 97 -0.30 3.48 -7.26
N GLU A 98 -1.15 3.42 -6.21
CA GLU A 98 -1.49 4.50 -5.28
C GLU A 98 -0.50 4.66 -4.11
N HIS A 99 0.21 3.59 -3.71
CA HIS A 99 1.21 3.66 -2.63
C HIS A 99 2.66 3.76 -3.11
N LYS A 100 2.90 4.38 -4.27
CA LYS A 100 4.29 4.76 -4.57
C LYS A 100 4.71 5.86 -3.60
N THR A 101 5.62 5.53 -2.69
CA THR A 101 6.28 6.55 -1.89
C THR A 101 6.94 7.57 -2.81
N VAL A 102 7.11 8.80 -2.33
CA VAL A 102 7.83 9.85 -3.05
C VAL A 102 9.17 9.32 -3.56
N GLN A 103 9.92 8.61 -2.71
CA GLN A 103 11.22 8.01 -3.05
C GLN A 103 11.14 7.03 -4.23
N ILE A 104 10.12 6.16 -4.27
CA ILE A 104 9.92 5.23 -5.39
C ILE A 104 9.63 6.02 -6.68
N MET A 105 8.77 7.04 -6.63
CA MET A 105 8.47 7.85 -7.82
C MET A 105 9.69 8.64 -8.31
N GLN A 106 10.48 9.21 -7.40
CA GLN A 106 11.73 9.88 -7.74
C GLN A 106 12.69 8.93 -8.45
N TYR A 107 12.84 7.70 -7.93
CA TYR A 107 13.66 6.66 -8.56
C TYR A 107 13.14 6.31 -9.96
N VAL A 108 11.84 6.04 -10.11
CA VAL A 108 11.23 5.66 -11.40
C VAL A 108 11.40 6.78 -12.44
N CYS A 109 11.10 8.03 -12.10
CA CYS A 109 11.30 9.17 -12.99
C CYS A 109 12.78 9.30 -13.40
N THR A 110 13.70 9.18 -12.44
CA THR A 110 15.14 9.27 -12.70
C THR A 110 15.61 8.16 -13.64
N TYR A 111 15.12 6.94 -13.43
CA TYR A 111 15.43 5.79 -14.27
C TYR A 111 14.92 5.99 -15.69
N LEU A 112 13.64 6.37 -15.87
CA LEU A 112 13.04 6.58 -17.19
C LEU A 112 13.77 7.69 -17.98
N LEU A 113 14.08 8.81 -17.32
CA LEU A 113 14.82 9.92 -17.93
C LEU A 113 16.21 9.46 -18.40
N ASN A 114 16.99 8.82 -17.53
CA ASN A 114 18.34 8.38 -17.89
C ASN A 114 18.32 7.25 -18.93
N SER A 115 17.37 6.31 -18.82
CA SER A 115 17.22 5.23 -19.79
C SER A 115 16.91 5.77 -21.18
N GLY A 116 15.93 6.68 -21.30
CA GLY A 116 15.58 7.26 -22.60
C GLY A 116 16.71 8.10 -23.19
N LEU A 117 17.46 8.84 -22.35
CA LEU A 117 18.63 9.59 -22.78
C LEU A 117 19.73 8.66 -23.34
N ARG A 118 19.99 7.53 -22.67
CA ARG A 118 20.98 6.54 -23.13
C ARG A 118 20.57 5.90 -24.44
N THR A 119 19.27 5.64 -24.62
CA THR A 119 18.71 5.12 -25.87
C THR A 119 18.94 6.08 -27.03
N ILE A 120 18.66 7.38 -26.83
CA ILE A 120 18.76 8.36 -27.92
C ILE A 120 20.20 8.71 -28.28
N VAL A 121 21.07 8.86 -27.28
CA VAL A 121 22.50 9.18 -27.49
C VAL A 121 23.31 7.91 -27.80
N LYS A 122 22.73 6.72 -27.67
CA LYS A 122 23.37 5.40 -27.85
C LYS A 122 24.63 5.23 -26.99
N ARG A 123 24.60 5.75 -25.77
CA ARG A 123 25.70 5.74 -24.81
C ARG A 123 25.17 5.41 -23.41
N CYS A 124 25.71 4.37 -22.78
CA CYS A 124 25.23 3.86 -21.49
C CYS A 124 25.84 4.58 -20.27
N ASP A 125 26.96 5.27 -20.45
CA ASP A 125 27.73 5.98 -19.41
C ASP A 125 27.14 7.36 -19.08
N ILE A 126 26.30 7.89 -19.96
CA ILE A 126 25.72 9.22 -19.79
C ILE A 126 24.62 9.20 -18.73
N ARG A 127 24.62 10.25 -17.92
CA ARG A 127 23.52 10.65 -17.04
C ARG A 127 23.14 12.09 -17.35
N ILE A 128 21.87 12.41 -17.14
CA ILE A 128 21.40 13.77 -17.33
C ILE A 128 22.04 14.73 -16.31
N ASN A 129 22.48 15.89 -16.80
CA ASN A 129 22.91 17.00 -15.96
C ASN A 129 21.84 18.10 -16.07
N TYR A 130 20.96 18.16 -15.07
CA TYR A 130 19.82 19.08 -15.05
C TYR A 130 20.22 20.55 -15.06
N THR A 131 21.30 20.91 -14.36
CA THR A 131 21.80 22.30 -14.25
C THR A 131 22.29 22.84 -15.58
N ASN A 132 23.00 22.01 -16.36
CA ASN A 132 23.61 22.42 -17.62
C ASN A 132 22.78 22.01 -18.85
N PHE A 133 21.60 21.42 -18.64
CA PHE A 133 20.80 20.85 -19.71
C PHE A 133 20.38 21.92 -20.73
N GLY A 134 19.81 23.03 -20.23
CA GLY A 134 19.27 24.11 -21.05
C GLY A 134 20.29 24.97 -21.77
N THR A 135 21.57 24.91 -21.37
CA THR A 135 22.62 25.77 -21.93
C THR A 135 23.51 25.01 -22.91
N ALA A 136 24.30 24.04 -22.43
CA ALA A 136 25.35 23.42 -23.23
C ALA A 136 24.95 22.07 -23.84
N ILE A 137 24.04 21.33 -23.20
CA ILE A 137 23.78 19.93 -23.57
C ILE A 137 22.78 19.85 -24.71
N LYS A 138 21.70 20.64 -24.65
CA LYS A 138 20.68 20.72 -25.70
C LYS A 138 21.30 21.09 -27.05
N GLU A 139 22.16 22.11 -27.07
CA GLU A 139 22.86 22.57 -28.27
C GLU A 139 23.92 21.57 -28.77
N LYS A 140 24.76 21.04 -27.87
CA LYS A 140 25.88 20.16 -28.28
C LYS A 140 25.43 18.76 -28.72
N LEU A 141 24.42 18.20 -28.06
CA LEU A 141 23.92 16.86 -28.37
C LEU A 141 22.76 16.89 -29.37
N GLY A 142 22.16 18.05 -29.62
CA GLY A 142 21.00 18.18 -30.49
C GLY A 142 19.82 17.34 -29.98
N ILE A 143 19.63 17.27 -28.66
CA ILE A 143 18.56 16.50 -28.03
C ILE A 143 17.72 17.40 -27.14
N ASP A 144 16.43 17.10 -27.06
CA ASP A 144 15.51 17.83 -26.21
C ASP A 144 14.42 16.90 -25.68
N LEU A 145 13.62 17.43 -24.75
CA LEU A 145 12.54 16.71 -24.08
C LEU A 145 11.20 17.26 -24.54
N LYS A 146 10.41 16.44 -25.23
CA LYS A 146 9.12 16.84 -25.78
C LYS A 146 8.04 16.76 -24.72
N SER A 147 7.14 17.74 -24.71
CA SER A 147 5.91 17.72 -23.89
C SER A 147 6.16 17.50 -22.40
N TRP A 148 7.17 18.19 -21.85
CA TRP A 148 7.38 18.21 -20.41
C TRP A 148 6.13 18.75 -19.70
N PRO A 149 5.67 18.14 -18.59
CA PRO A 149 4.42 18.52 -17.95
C PRO A 149 4.37 20.00 -17.53
N GLU A 150 3.27 20.68 -17.84
CA GLU A 150 3.06 22.08 -17.48
C GLU A 150 3.05 22.30 -15.96
N GLY A 151 3.64 23.41 -15.53
CA GLY A 151 3.74 23.77 -14.11
C GLY A 151 4.82 23.02 -13.32
N ILE A 152 5.56 22.09 -13.95
CA ILE A 152 6.69 21.39 -13.31
C ILE A 152 8.00 22.00 -13.79
N SER A 153 8.77 22.61 -12.89
CA SER A 153 10.12 23.09 -13.21
C SER A 153 11.02 21.93 -13.62
N PHE A 154 11.81 22.11 -14.66
CA PHE A 154 12.77 21.11 -15.11
C PHE A 154 13.92 20.97 -14.10
N GLN A 155 13.90 19.91 -13.30
CA GLN A 155 14.89 19.62 -12.28
C GLN A 155 15.05 18.12 -12.05
N SER A 156 16.03 17.74 -11.22
CA SER A 156 16.19 16.35 -10.80
C SER A 156 14.91 15.84 -10.13
N PRO A 157 14.38 14.67 -10.49
CA PRO A 157 13.24 14.08 -9.80
C PRO A 157 13.48 13.92 -8.31
N THR A 158 14.72 13.62 -7.88
CA THR A 158 15.10 13.53 -6.46
C THR A 158 14.96 14.85 -5.68
N SER A 159 14.88 15.99 -6.37
CA SER A 159 14.64 17.30 -5.76
C SER A 159 13.15 17.61 -5.61
N ILE A 160 12.25 16.83 -6.23
CA ILE A 160 10.80 17.02 -6.16
C ILE A 160 10.26 16.23 -4.96
N ASN A 161 9.74 16.91 -3.94
CA ASN A 161 9.17 16.24 -2.77
C ASN A 161 7.62 16.19 -2.80
N ASP A 162 6.99 16.91 -3.72
CA ASP A 162 5.54 16.89 -3.86
C ASP A 162 5.06 15.62 -4.60
N HIS A 163 4.19 14.87 -3.93
CA HIS A 163 3.65 13.61 -4.43
C HIS A 163 2.89 13.80 -5.75
N ASN A 164 2.02 14.81 -5.82
CA ASN A 164 1.17 15.05 -6.99
C ASN A 164 1.97 15.45 -8.23
N THR A 165 2.98 16.30 -8.03
CA THR A 165 3.92 16.72 -9.07
C THR A 165 4.73 15.53 -9.60
N LEU A 166 5.25 14.69 -8.69
CA LEU A 166 5.95 13.47 -9.09
C LEU A 166 5.05 12.49 -9.83
N LEU A 167 3.82 12.29 -9.37
CA LEU A 167 2.86 11.39 -10.01
C LEU A 167 2.56 11.84 -11.44
N LYS A 168 2.30 13.14 -11.65
CA LYS A 168 2.12 13.73 -12.99
C LYS A 168 3.32 13.47 -13.89
N LEU A 169 4.54 13.70 -13.40
CA LEU A 169 5.76 13.44 -14.16
C LEU A 169 5.95 11.94 -14.47
N CYS A 170 5.72 11.07 -13.48
CA CYS A 170 5.80 9.62 -13.63
C CYS A 170 4.87 9.12 -14.73
N ASN A 171 3.60 9.54 -14.69
CA ASN A 171 2.60 9.15 -15.67
C ASN A 171 2.95 9.65 -17.07
N ALA A 172 3.46 10.88 -17.19
CA ALA A 172 3.87 11.43 -18.47
C ALA A 172 5.04 10.66 -19.09
N LEU A 173 6.04 10.27 -18.29
CA LEU A 173 7.18 9.47 -18.74
C LEU A 173 6.78 8.02 -19.08
N LYS A 174 5.93 7.38 -18.27
CA LYS A 174 5.46 6.01 -18.48
C LYS A 174 4.60 5.88 -19.73
N ASN A 175 3.69 6.83 -19.95
CA ASN A 175 2.77 6.82 -21.09
C ASN A 175 3.43 7.37 -22.36
N ASN A 176 4.75 7.66 -22.31
CA ASN A 176 5.54 8.22 -23.40
C ASN A 176 5.02 9.57 -23.92
N SER A 177 4.16 10.26 -23.17
CA SER A 177 3.70 11.60 -23.51
C SER A 177 4.80 12.63 -23.30
N CYS A 178 5.73 12.37 -22.38
CA CYS A 178 6.98 13.10 -22.17
C CYS A 178 8.16 12.19 -22.54
N HIS A 179 8.94 12.55 -23.56
CA HIS A 179 10.03 11.70 -24.06
C HIS A 179 11.17 12.49 -24.71
N TRP A 180 12.33 11.84 -24.80
CA TRP A 180 13.49 12.37 -25.49
C TRP A 180 13.32 12.33 -27.01
N PHE A 181 13.77 13.38 -27.69
CA PHE A 181 13.83 13.42 -29.15
C PHE A 181 15.09 14.13 -29.64
N CYS A 182 15.55 13.78 -30.84
CA CYS A 182 16.62 14.49 -31.51
C CYS A 182 16.03 15.75 -32.15
N MET A 183 16.62 16.91 -31.85
CA MET A 183 16.30 18.15 -32.52
C MET A 183 16.75 18.03 -33.98
N THR A 184 15.87 18.37 -34.92
CA THR A 184 16.27 18.53 -36.31
C THR A 184 17.24 19.70 -36.43
N PRO A 185 18.31 19.61 -37.23
CA PRO A 185 19.23 20.72 -37.43
C PRO A 185 18.44 21.97 -37.86
N HIS A 186 18.68 23.10 -37.20
CA HIS A 186 18.21 24.38 -37.70
C HIS A 186 18.82 24.57 -39.10
N LYS A 187 17.96 24.60 -40.12
CA LYS A 187 18.32 25.01 -41.48
C LYS A 187 18.66 26.49 -41.52
#